data_AF-A0A9D4GS31-F1
#
_entry.id   AF-A0A9D4GS31-F1
#
_cell.length_a   1.000
_cell.length_b   1.000
_cell.length_c   1.000
_cell.angle_alpha   90.00
_cell.angle_beta   90.00
_cell.angle_gamma   90.00
#
_symmetry.space_group_name_H-M   'P 1'
#
loop_
_entity.id
_entity.type
_entity.pdbx_description
1 polymer ?
#
loop_
_entity_poly.entity_id
_entity_poly.type
_entity_poly.pdbx_seq_one_letter_code
_entity_poly.pdbx_strand_id
1 'polypeptide(L)' 'MMYTIFHNMVDINARIVLILAGLHTRGHEYRYIVQFTTVDAYHFSFFPTGIRLLNGLPEQVVTSPSIYVFKTRIGKLYP' A
#
# COMPACT_ATOMS: atom_id res chain seq x y z
N MET A 1 -8.85 2.73 -1.56
CA MET A 1 -8.41 1.80 -2.62
C MET A 1 -7.25 0.94 -2.15
N MET A 2 -6.06 1.45 -1.80
CA MET A 2 -4.98 0.54 -1.32
C MET A 2 -5.34 -0.22 -0.03
N TYR A 3 -5.93 0.44 0.98
CA TYR A 3 -6.38 -0.21 2.22
C TYR A 3 -7.28 -1.43 1.97
N THR A 4 -8.20 -1.32 1.02
CA THR A 4 -9.12 -2.41 0.70
C THR A 4 -8.45 -3.55 -0.09
N ILE A 5 -7.37 -3.26 -0.81
CA ILE A 5 -6.62 -4.27 -1.58
C ILE A 5 -5.75 -5.13 -0.66
N PHE A 6 -4.92 -4.53 0.20
CA PHE A 6 -4.02 -5.32 1.06
C PHE A 6 -4.73 -6.00 2.25
N HIS A 7 -5.97 -5.62 2.54
CA HIS A 7 -6.85 -6.32 3.48
C HIS A 7 -7.88 -7.24 2.82
N ASN A 8 -7.73 -7.56 1.53
CA ASN A 8 -8.62 -8.47 0.79
C ASN A 8 -10.11 -8.12 0.88
N MET A 9 -10.44 -6.81 0.94
CA MET A 9 -11.81 -6.30 0.93
C MET A 9 -12.35 -6.07 -0.50
N VAL A 10 -11.54 -6.36 -1.52
CA VAL A 10 -11.90 -6.31 -2.94
C VAL A 10 -11.64 -7.69 -3.53
N ASP A 11 -12.46 -8.13 -4.48
CA ASP A 11 -12.26 -9.36 -5.25
C ASP A 11 -11.16 -9.18 -6.30
N ILE A 12 -9.96 -8.87 -5.83
CA ILE A 12 -8.72 -8.82 -6.61
C ILE A 12 -7.77 -9.75 -5.88
N ASN A 13 -7.16 -10.69 -6.61
CA ASN A 13 -6.13 -11.54 -6.04
C ASN A 13 -4.86 -10.71 -5.81
N ALA A 14 -4.76 -10.10 -4.63
CA ALA A 14 -3.67 -9.23 -4.24
C ALA A 14 -2.30 -9.92 -4.37
N ARG A 15 -2.22 -11.25 -4.22
CA ARG A 15 -0.96 -12.01 -4.34
C ARG A 15 -0.42 -12.08 -5.77
N ILE A 16 -1.27 -11.96 -6.78
CA ILE A 16 -0.85 -11.97 -8.19
C ILE A 16 -0.27 -10.60 -8.56
N VAL A 17 -0.84 -9.53 -8.03
CA VAL A 17 -0.49 -8.17 -8.44
C VAL A 17 0.56 -7.55 -7.52
N LEU A 18 0.49 -7.83 -6.22
CA LEU A 18 1.40 -7.30 -5.20
C LEU A 18 2.42 -8.37 -4.77
N ILE A 19 3.69 -8.04 -4.94
CA ILE A 19 4.80 -8.89 -4.52
C ILE A 19 5.31 -8.35 -3.19
N LEU A 20 5.21 -9.14 -2.11
CA LEU A 20 5.75 -8.76 -0.81
C LEU A 20 7.28 -8.60 -0.91
N ALA A 21 7.80 -7.52 -0.34
CA ALA A 21 9.23 -7.21 -0.37
C ALA A 21 10.08 -8.08 0.59
N GLY A 22 9.43 -8.99 1.35
CA GLY A 22 10.07 -9.97 2.21
C GLY A 22 9.97 -9.64 3.70
N LEU A 23 10.69 -10.41 4.53
CA LEU A 23 10.79 -10.16 5.97
C LEU A 23 11.65 -8.91 6.20
N HIS A 24 11.02 -7.85 6.71
CA HIS A 24 11.70 -6.62 7.08
C HIS A 24 11.85 -6.53 8.60
N THR A 25 13.06 -6.22 9.07
CA THR A 25 13.32 -5.94 10.50
C THR A 25 12.89 -4.54 10.93
N ARG A 26 12.56 -3.65 9.96
CA ARG A 26 12.10 -2.28 10.19
C ARG A 26 10.98 -1.90 9.23
N GLY A 27 9.91 -1.30 9.74
CA GLY A 27 8.74 -0.88 8.97
C GLY A 27 7.51 -1.70 9.33
N HIS A 28 6.57 -1.81 8.40
CA HIS A 28 5.34 -2.60 8.55
C HIS A 28 5.34 -3.84 7.64
N GLU A 29 4.51 -4.83 7.98
CA GLU A 29 4.43 -6.13 7.30
C GLU A 29 3.93 -6.02 5.84
N TYR A 30 3.10 -5.01 5.54
CA TYR A 30 2.52 -4.81 4.20
C TYR A 30 3.42 -4.01 3.25
N ARG A 31 4.72 -4.29 3.23
CA ARG A 31 5.64 -3.68 2.27
C ARG A 31 5.72 -4.50 1.00
N TYR A 32 5.53 -3.83 -0.13
CA TYR A 32 5.53 -4.46 -1.44
C TYR A 32 6.65 -3.93 -2.32
N ILE A 33 7.13 -4.76 -3.24
CA ILE A 33 8.12 -4.35 -4.24
C ILE A 33 7.45 -3.33 -5.16
N VAL A 34 8.09 -2.17 -5.30
CA VAL A 34 7.68 -1.18 -6.28
C VAL A 34 8.10 -1.70 -7.65
N GLN A 35 7.13 -2.16 -8.44
CA GLN A 35 7.37 -2.57 -9.82
C GLN A 35 7.85 -1.36 -10.63
N PHE A 36 8.86 -1.57 -11.47
CA PHE A 36 9.40 -0.56 -12.38
C PHE A 36 9.16 -1.00 -13.82
N THR A 37 8.94 -0.03 -14.69
CA THR A 37 8.87 -0.23 -16.14
C THR A 37 9.21 1.07 -16.83
N THR A 38 9.65 0.96 -18.08
CA THR A 38 9.98 2.06 -18.98
C THR A 38 8.76 2.60 -19.73
N VAL A 39 7.59 1.99 -19.56
CA VAL A 39 6.34 2.41 -20.19
C VAL A 39 5.65 3.49 -19.34
N ASP A 40 5.50 4.69 -19.89
CA ASP A 40 4.94 5.85 -19.19
C ASP A 40 3.53 5.62 -18.63
N ALA A 41 2.68 4.90 -19.37
CA ALA A 41 1.32 4.58 -18.93
C ALA A 41 1.28 3.83 -17.58
N TYR A 42 2.32 3.05 -17.30
CA TYR A 42 2.44 2.31 -16.06
C TYR A 42 3.10 3.17 -14.96
N HIS A 43 4.03 4.06 -15.30
CA HIS A 43 4.66 4.98 -14.35
C HIS A 43 3.62 5.87 -13.63
N PHE A 44 2.60 6.32 -14.36
CA PHE A 44 1.50 7.12 -13.81
C PHE A 44 0.26 6.30 -13.40
N SER A 45 0.33 4.97 -13.51
CA SER A 45 -0.78 4.14 -13.07
C SER A 45 -0.91 4.18 -11.53
N PHE A 46 -2.12 3.92 -11.06
CA PHE A 46 -2.44 3.90 -9.62
C PHE A 46 -1.56 2.91 -8.83
N PHE A 47 -1.03 1.89 -9.51
CA PHE A 47 -0.43 0.73 -8.87
C PHE A 47 0.98 1.00 -8.28
N PRO A 48 2.02 1.38 -9.05
CA PRO A 48 3.34 1.65 -8.50
C PRO A 48 3.34 2.88 -7.58
N THR A 49 2.54 3.90 -7.89
CA THR A 49 2.39 5.09 -7.03
C THR A 49 1.73 4.73 -5.70
N GLY A 50 0.67 3.92 -5.72
CA GLY A 50 -0.01 3.44 -4.52
C GLY A 50 0.90 2.60 -3.62
N ILE A 51 1.75 1.75 -4.20
CA ILE A 51 2.74 0.96 -3.44
C ILE A 51 3.79 1.86 -2.79
N ARG A 52 4.33 2.84 -3.52
CA ARG A 52 5.30 3.80 -2.98
C ARG A 52 4.73 4.54 -1.77
N LEU A 53 3.49 5.02 -1.89
CA LEU A 53 2.79 5.69 -0.78
C LEU A 53 2.60 4.73 0.40
N LEU A 54 2.10 3.52 0.14
CA LEU A 54 1.87 2.52 1.19
C LEU A 54 3.14 2.17 1.96
N ASN A 55 4.25 1.91 1.26
CA ASN A 55 5.53 1.54 1.87
C ASN A 55 6.14 2.63 2.77
N GLY A 56 5.74 3.88 2.54
CA GLY A 56 6.15 5.05 3.32
C GLY A 56 5.24 5.33 4.52
N LEU A 57 4.10 4.65 4.64
CA LEU A 57 3.18 4.87 5.75
C LEU A 57 3.74 4.31 7.07
N PRO A 58 3.51 4.98 8.21
CA PRO A 58 3.83 4.42 9.51
C PRO A 58 3.01 3.16 9.78
N GLU A 59 3.59 2.23 10.52
CA GLU A 59 2.94 0.96 10.88
C GLU A 59 1.58 1.16 11.54
N GLN A 60 1.47 2.14 12.44
CA GLN A 60 0.22 2.50 13.11
C GLN A 60 -0.90 2.88 12.13
N VAL A 61 -0.57 3.42 10.95
CA VAL A 61 -1.55 3.74 9.93
C VAL A 61 -1.94 2.47 9.18
N VAL A 62 -0.96 1.67 8.77
CA VAL A 62 -1.17 0.46 7.97
C VAL A 62 -1.97 -0.61 8.73
N THR A 63 -1.72 -0.77 10.04
CA THR A 63 -2.42 -1.74 10.91
C THR A 63 -3.76 -1.22 11.44
N SER A 64 -4.32 -0.16 10.83
CA SER A 64 -5.60 0.38 11.25
C SER A 64 -6.72 -0.66 11.14
N PRO A 65 -7.56 -0.84 12.17
CA PRO A 65 -8.57 -1.90 12.22
C PRO A 65 -9.78 -1.63 11.31
N SER A 66 -9.95 -0.39 10.84
CA SER A 66 -11.01 -0.02 9.91
C SER A 66 -10.57 1.05 8.95
N ILE A 67 -11.26 1.12 7.81
CA ILE A 67 -11.02 2.14 6.79
C ILE A 67 -11.26 3.56 7.33
N TYR A 68 -12.18 3.71 8.29
CA TYR A 68 -12.46 4.99 8.93
C TYR A 68 -11.25 5.46 9.74
N VAL A 69 -10.70 4.59 10.58
CA VAL A 69 -9.51 4.90 11.40
C VAL A 69 -8.30 5.17 10.50
N PHE A 70 -8.15 4.41 9.42
CA PHE A 70 -7.11 4.62 8.42
C PHE A 70 -7.17 6.02 7.81
N LYS A 71 -8.35 6.44 7.32
CA LYS A 71 -8.56 7.78 6.74
C LYS A 71 -8.25 8.89 7.74
N THR A 72 -8.74 8.75 8.98
CA THR A 72 -8.50 9.74 10.04
C THR A 72 -7.02 9.86 10.39
N ARG A 73 -6.28 8.74 10.42
CA ARG A 73 -4.83 8.75 10.68
C ARG A 73 -4.03 9.36 9.53
N ILE A 74 -4.39 9.07 8.28
CA ILE A 74 -3.77 9.70 7.11
C ILE A 74 -4.00 11.21 7.10
N GLY A 75 -5.24 11.67 7.35
CA GLY A 75 -5.54 13.11 7.38
C GLY A 75 -4.78 13.90 8.45
N LYS A 76 -4.31 13.23 9.51
CA LYS A 76 -3.42 13.84 10.51
C LYS A 76 -1.95 13.90 10.07
N LEU A 77 -1.53 12.99 9.20
CA LEU A 77 -0.15 12.87 8.71
C LEU A 77 0.14 13.81 7.53
N TYR A 78 -0.88 14.05 6.71
CA TYR A 78 -0.82 14.94 5.55
C TYR A 78 -1.97 15.96 5.64
N PRO A 79 -1.80 17.04 6.42
CA PRO A 79 -2.80 18.09 6.57
C PRO A 79 -3.02 18.91 5.29
#